data_AF-A0A5N7MST0-F1
#
_entry.id   AF-A0A5N7MST0-F1
#
_cell.length_a   1.000
_cell.length_b   1.000
_cell.length_c   1.000
_cell.angle_alpha   90.00
_cell.angle_beta   90.00
_cell.angle_gamma   90.00
#
_symmetry.space_group_name_H-M   'P 1'
#
loop_
_entity.id
_entity.type
_entity.pdbx_description
1 polymer ?
#
loop_
_entity_poly.entity_id
_entity_poly.type
_entity_poly.pdbx_seq_one_letter_code
_entity_poly.pdbx_strand_id
1 'polypeptide(L)'
;MREHILGLRRNPYISALMAAEMMNRDKAQIESRLGRNLSQSEFYLSHFFGVDSASKFIALVDDTPKKSAPDAFPAAAKANKSLFFAKKGKKTQQLSVAEVYDKIDGMIDKRLSRYSTVSTRSADASF
;
A
#
# COMPACT_ATOMS: atom_id res chain seq x y z
N MET A 1 28.68 16.95 1.56
CA MET A 1 27.88 16.54 0.38
C MET A 1 26.77 15.54 0.73
N ARG A 2 27.05 14.36 1.28
CA ARG A 2 26.02 13.35 1.63
C ARG A 2 24.90 13.87 2.54
N GLU A 3 25.24 14.62 3.58
CA GLU A 3 24.24 15.18 4.50
C GLU A 3 23.33 16.20 3.83
N HIS A 4 23.86 17.01 2.92
CA HIS A 4 23.07 17.96 2.15
C HIS A 4 22.02 17.25 1.29
N ILE A 5 22.43 16.20 0.58
CA ILE A 5 21.52 15.37 -0.24
C ILE A 5 20.45 14.71 0.62
N LEU A 6 20.82 14.08 1.74
CA LEU A 6 19.85 13.48 2.66
C LEU A 6 18.94 14.51 3.34
N GLY A 7 19.41 15.74 3.49
CA GLY A 7 18.64 16.87 4.00
C GLY A 7 17.46 17.24 3.11
N LEU A 8 17.55 17.00 1.78
CA LEU A 8 16.48 17.31 0.83
C LEU A 8 15.18 16.55 1.11
N ARG A 9 15.22 15.42 1.84
CA ARG A 9 14.02 14.68 2.29
C ARG A 9 13.12 15.49 3.24
N ARG A 10 13.61 16.61 3.76
CA ARG A 10 12.85 17.54 4.60
C ARG A 10 12.23 18.69 3.79
N ASN A 11 12.62 18.85 2.53
CA ASN A 11 11.98 19.79 1.62
C ASN A 11 10.66 19.16 1.13
N PRO A 12 9.49 19.75 1.43
CA PRO A 12 8.21 19.15 1.12
C PRO A 12 7.97 18.99 -0.39
N TYR A 13 8.42 19.98 -1.19
CA TYR A 13 8.26 19.94 -2.64
C TYR A 13 9.08 18.82 -3.27
N ILE A 14 10.38 18.76 -2.97
CA ILE A 14 11.27 17.72 -3.51
C ILE A 14 10.80 16.33 -3.06
N SER A 15 10.41 16.20 -1.80
CA SER A 15 9.95 14.93 -1.25
C SER A 15 8.65 14.45 -1.92
N ALA A 16 7.70 15.36 -2.16
CA ALA A 16 6.47 15.04 -2.87
C ALA A 16 6.72 14.65 -4.33
N LEU A 17 7.56 15.39 -5.04
CA LEU A 17 7.91 15.10 -6.44
C LEU A 17 8.59 13.72 -6.57
N MET A 18 9.59 13.45 -5.73
CA MET A 18 10.28 12.17 -5.73
C MET A 18 9.34 11.00 -5.38
N ALA A 19 8.41 11.21 -4.45
CA ALA A 19 7.40 10.21 -4.12
C ALA A 19 6.46 9.95 -5.30
N ALA A 20 5.98 11.00 -5.97
CA ALA A 20 5.11 10.87 -7.14
C ALA A 20 5.78 10.08 -8.27
N GLU A 21 7.03 10.42 -8.61
CA GLU A 21 7.80 9.72 -9.64
C GLU A 21 8.06 8.25 -9.27
N MET A 22 8.43 7.99 -8.01
CA MET A 22 8.61 6.63 -7.52
C MET A 22 7.33 5.82 -7.65
N MET A 23 6.19 6.37 -7.23
CA MET A 23 4.90 5.71 -7.28
C MET A 23 4.43 5.47 -8.72
N ASN A 24 4.64 6.41 -9.64
CA ASN A 24 4.33 6.24 -11.07
C ASN A 24 5.14 5.08 -11.68
N ARG A 25 6.44 5.02 -11.39
CA ARG A 25 7.30 3.92 -11.86
C ARG A 25 6.86 2.58 -11.29
N ASP A 26 6.61 2.53 -9.99
CA ASP A 26 6.25 1.29 -9.30
C ASP A 26 4.88 0.78 -9.77
N LYS A 27 3.91 1.68 -9.98
CA LYS A 27 2.61 1.37 -10.59
C LYS A 27 2.79 0.74 -11.97
N ALA A 28 3.52 1.39 -12.87
CA ALA A 28 3.72 0.87 -14.22
C ALA A 28 4.35 -0.53 -14.24
N GLN A 29 5.29 -0.80 -13.32
CA GLN A 29 5.91 -2.13 -13.20
C GLN A 29 4.92 -3.20 -12.74
N ILE A 30 4.05 -2.87 -11.78
CA ILE A 30 3.07 -3.84 -11.28
C ILE A 30 1.96 -4.07 -12.31
N GLU A 31 1.41 -3.01 -12.91
CA GLU A 31 0.35 -3.12 -13.93
C GLU A 31 0.83 -3.95 -15.13
N SER A 32 2.09 -3.78 -15.54
CA SER A 32 2.72 -4.61 -16.58
C SER A 32 2.77 -6.10 -16.20
N ARG A 33 3.07 -6.42 -14.93
CA ARG A 33 3.11 -7.81 -14.44
C ARG A 33 1.72 -8.43 -14.30
N LEU A 34 0.72 -7.64 -13.91
CA LEU A 34 -0.64 -8.11 -13.69
C LEU A 34 -1.50 -8.12 -14.97
N GLY A 35 -1.12 -7.36 -16.00
CA GLY A 35 -1.91 -7.20 -17.22
C GLY A 35 -3.21 -6.40 -17.03
N ARG A 36 -3.34 -5.68 -15.91
CA ARG A 36 -4.48 -4.82 -15.58
C ARG A 36 -4.03 -3.60 -14.80
N ASN A 37 -4.87 -2.57 -14.78
CA ASN A 37 -4.65 -1.38 -13.96
C ASN A 37 -4.81 -1.69 -12.46
N LEU A 38 -4.04 -0.97 -11.64
CA LEU A 38 -4.16 -1.03 -10.18
C LEU A 38 -5.35 -0.20 -9.69
N SER A 39 -6.05 -0.73 -8.69
CA SER A 39 -6.97 0.06 -7.88
C SER A 39 -6.22 1.10 -7.03
N GLN A 40 -6.94 2.08 -6.48
CA GLN A 40 -6.35 3.10 -5.61
C GLN A 40 -5.67 2.50 -4.36
N SER A 41 -6.26 1.44 -3.81
CA SER A 41 -5.72 0.75 -2.64
C SER A 41 -4.55 -0.16 -2.99
N GLU A 42 -4.58 -0.81 -4.15
CA GLU A 42 -3.43 -1.57 -4.68
C GLU A 42 -2.24 -0.66 -4.99
N PHE A 43 -2.51 0.55 -5.46
CA PHE A 43 -1.50 1.58 -5.64
C PHE A 43 -0.86 2.01 -4.31
N TYR A 44 -1.56 1.92 -3.18
CA TYR A 44 -0.95 2.12 -1.87
C TYR A 44 -0.18 0.88 -1.38
N LEU A 45 -0.70 -0.32 -1.66
CA LEU A 45 -0.03 -1.59 -1.34
C LEU A 45 1.34 -1.68 -1.99
N SER A 46 1.49 -1.20 -3.23
CA SER A 46 2.77 -1.15 -3.95
C SER A 46 3.84 -0.39 -3.19
N HIS A 47 3.49 0.76 -2.63
CA HIS A 47 4.41 1.59 -1.86
C HIS A 47 4.82 0.94 -0.54
N PHE A 48 3.87 0.27 0.13
CA PHE A 48 4.13 -0.33 1.45
C PHE A 48 4.94 -1.62 1.38
N PHE A 49 4.62 -2.51 0.44
CA PHE A 49 5.27 -3.81 0.30
C PHE A 49 6.47 -3.79 -0.66
N GLY A 50 6.60 -2.74 -1.48
CA GLY A 50 7.49 -2.71 -2.63
C GLY A 50 6.93 -3.50 -3.81
N VAL A 51 7.45 -3.22 -5.00
CA VAL A 51 6.94 -3.72 -6.29
C VAL A 51 6.78 -5.25 -6.31
N ASP A 52 7.80 -6.00 -5.88
CA ASP A 52 7.79 -7.47 -5.98
C ASP A 52 6.77 -8.11 -5.03
N SER A 53 6.80 -7.73 -3.76
CA SER A 53 5.89 -8.29 -2.76
C SER A 53 4.44 -7.86 -3.03
N ALA A 54 4.22 -6.63 -3.51
CA ALA A 54 2.89 -6.17 -3.90
C ALA A 54 2.36 -6.92 -5.13
N SER A 55 3.18 -7.09 -6.18
CA SER A 55 2.80 -7.89 -7.36
C SER A 55 2.37 -9.29 -6.94
N LYS A 56 3.18 -9.95 -6.10
CA LYS A 56 2.88 -11.30 -5.58
C LYS A 56 1.61 -11.31 -4.73
N PHE A 57 1.41 -10.30 -3.87
CA PHE A 57 0.25 -10.22 -3.00
C PHE A 57 -1.03 -10.06 -3.82
N ILE A 58 -1.04 -9.14 -4.78
CA ILE A 58 -2.20 -8.88 -5.65
C ILE A 58 -2.53 -10.11 -6.50
N ALA A 59 -1.52 -10.76 -7.09
CA ALA A 59 -1.74 -12.03 -7.79
C ALA A 59 -2.34 -13.11 -6.88
N LEU A 60 -1.94 -13.19 -5.60
CA LEU A 60 -2.53 -14.13 -4.64
C LEU A 60 -3.98 -13.76 -4.26
N VAL A 61 -4.33 -12.47 -4.23
CA VAL A 61 -5.72 -12.01 -4.05
C VAL A 61 -6.58 -12.51 -5.21
N ASP A 62 -6.09 -12.38 -6.44
CA ASP A 62 -6.82 -12.76 -7.66
C ASP A 62 -6.91 -14.31 -7.78
N ASP A 63 -5.80 -15.03 -7.59
CA ASP A 63 -5.72 -16.47 -7.83
C ASP A 63 -6.19 -17.34 -6.65
N THR A 64 -5.78 -16.97 -5.42
CA THR A 64 -5.97 -17.82 -4.23
C THR A 64 -6.40 -17.02 -2.99
N PRO A 65 -7.54 -16.29 -3.05
CA PRO A 65 -7.95 -15.34 -2.01
C PRO A 65 -8.09 -15.94 -0.61
N LYS A 66 -8.44 -17.23 -0.52
CA LYS A 66 -8.66 -17.96 0.74
C LYS A 66 -7.36 -18.50 1.36
N LYS A 67 -6.21 -18.35 0.70
CA LYS A 67 -4.92 -18.81 1.22
C LYS A 67 -4.55 -18.04 2.48
N SER A 68 -3.91 -18.71 3.44
CA SER A 68 -3.38 -18.07 4.64
C SER A 68 -2.34 -17.01 4.30
N ALA A 69 -2.57 -15.76 4.66
CA ALA A 69 -1.65 -14.65 4.41
C ALA A 69 -0.36 -14.75 5.25
N PRO A 70 -0.40 -15.15 6.55
CA PRO A 70 0.82 -15.42 7.31
C PRO A 70 1.74 -16.46 6.67
N ASP A 71 1.16 -17.50 6.07
CA ASP A 71 1.95 -18.57 5.44
C ASP A 71 2.58 -18.10 4.11
N ALA A 72 1.87 -17.23 3.37
CA ALA A 72 2.39 -16.64 2.13
C ALA A 72 3.46 -15.56 2.36
N PHE A 73 3.38 -14.83 3.48
CA PHE A 73 4.26 -13.71 3.84
C PHE A 73 4.72 -13.75 5.31
N PRO A 74 5.54 -14.74 5.70
CA PRO A 74 5.88 -14.98 7.11
C PRO A 74 6.67 -13.84 7.76
N ALA A 75 7.59 -13.22 7.02
CA ALA A 75 8.37 -12.07 7.51
C ALA A 75 7.47 -10.85 7.78
N ALA A 76 6.58 -10.53 6.83
CA ALA A 76 5.64 -9.42 6.96
C ALA A 76 4.62 -9.67 8.08
N ALA A 77 4.15 -10.90 8.24
CA ALA A 77 3.24 -11.30 9.31
C ALA A 77 3.88 -11.22 10.69
N LYS A 78 5.16 -11.58 10.81
CA LYS A 78 5.93 -11.42 12.06
C LYS A 78 6.08 -9.95 12.44
N ALA A 79 6.39 -9.08 11.46
CA ALA A 79 6.55 -7.65 11.68
C ALA A 79 5.22 -6.92 11.94
N ASN A 80 4.14 -7.35 11.28
CA ASN A 80 2.85 -6.66 11.26
C ASN A 80 1.71 -7.57 11.77
N LYS A 81 1.84 -8.11 12.99
CA LYS A 81 0.86 -9.07 13.55
C LYS A 81 -0.58 -8.55 13.54
N SER A 82 -0.79 -7.26 13.78
CA SER A 82 -2.12 -6.67 13.77
C SER A 82 -2.79 -6.71 12.40
N LEU A 83 -2.03 -6.79 11.30
CA LEU A 83 -2.57 -6.87 9.93
C LEU A 83 -2.91 -8.30 9.53
N PHE A 84 -2.06 -9.25 9.89
CA PHE A 84 -2.15 -10.64 9.43
C PHE A 84 -2.97 -11.56 10.33
N PHE A 85 -3.36 -11.09 11.52
CA PHE A 85 -4.13 -11.85 12.49
C PHE A 85 -5.32 -11.04 13.03
N ALA A 86 -6.40 -11.74 13.37
CA ALA A 86 -7.55 -11.19 14.07
C ALA A 86 -7.80 -11.92 15.39
N LYS A 87 -8.35 -11.22 16.39
CA LYS A 87 -8.79 -11.84 17.64
C LYS A 87 -10.27 -12.21 17.51
N LYS A 88 -10.60 -13.48 17.77
CA LYS A 88 -11.97 -13.97 17.89
C LYS A 88 -12.16 -14.53 19.31
N GLY A 89 -12.66 -13.70 20.21
CA GLY A 89 -12.67 -13.98 21.64
C GLY A 89 -11.24 -14.14 22.19
N LYS A 90 -10.97 -15.28 22.85
CA LYS A 90 -9.63 -15.60 23.40
C LYS A 90 -8.66 -16.19 22.37
N LYS A 91 -9.11 -16.50 21.14
CA LYS A 91 -8.28 -17.16 20.11
C LYS A 91 -7.77 -16.14 19.08
N THR A 92 -6.53 -16.34 18.64
CA THR A 92 -5.94 -15.61 17.50
C THR A 92 -6.17 -16.42 16.24
N GLN A 93 -6.81 -15.82 15.25
CA GLN A 93 -7.07 -16.40 13.94
C GLN A 93 -6.11 -15.80 12.90
N GLN A 94 -5.56 -16.65 12.03
CA GLN A 94 -4.82 -16.22 10.85
C GLN A 94 -5.78 -15.68 9.79
N LEU A 95 -5.44 -14.54 9.18
CA LEU A 95 -6.24 -13.97 8.11
C LEU A 95 -5.82 -14.54 6.76
N SER A 96 -6.79 -14.72 5.88
CA SER A 96 -6.58 -15.03 4.47
C SER A 96 -6.04 -13.82 3.70
N VAL A 97 -5.52 -14.05 2.49
CA VAL A 97 -5.01 -12.99 1.62
C VAL A 97 -6.09 -11.94 1.32
N ALA A 98 -7.31 -12.37 1.03
CA ALA A 98 -8.45 -11.46 0.82
C ALA A 98 -8.79 -10.65 2.08
N GLU A 99 -8.84 -11.28 3.26
CA GLU A 99 -9.12 -10.55 4.50
C GLU A 99 -8.04 -9.53 4.86
N VAL A 100 -6.77 -9.81 4.53
CA VAL A 100 -5.69 -8.84 4.69
C VAL A 100 -5.83 -7.70 3.68
N TYR A 101 -6.21 -7.99 2.43
CA TYR A 101 -6.48 -6.99 1.41
C TYR A 101 -7.59 -6.04 1.84
N ASP A 102 -8.77 -6.55 2.20
CA ASP A 102 -9.93 -5.75 2.62
C ASP A 102 -9.63 -4.87 3.84
N LYS A 103 -8.82 -5.40 4.76
CA LYS A 103 -8.39 -4.66 5.95
C LYS A 103 -7.47 -3.51 5.60
N ILE A 104 -6.58 -3.69 4.63
CA ILE A 104 -5.69 -2.62 4.17
C ILE A 104 -6.50 -1.59 3.39
N ASP A 105 -7.31 -2.03 2.43
CA ASP A 105 -8.24 -1.20 1.65
C ASP A 105 -9.07 -0.27 2.55
N GLY A 106 -9.78 -0.84 3.54
CA GLY A 106 -10.58 -0.06 4.47
C GLY A 106 -9.79 0.87 5.40
N MET A 107 -8.50 0.60 5.68
CA MET A 107 -7.64 1.55 6.40
C MET A 107 -7.23 2.73 5.51
N ILE A 108 -6.99 2.48 4.21
CA ILE A 108 -6.58 3.50 3.26
C ILE A 108 -7.75 4.41 2.93
N ASP A 109 -8.93 3.86 2.67
CA ASP A 109 -10.14 4.65 2.45
C ASP A 109 -10.43 5.62 3.60
N LYS A 110 -10.32 5.15 4.85
CA LYS A 110 -10.46 6.00 6.04
C LYS A 110 -9.41 7.10 6.12
N ARG A 111 -8.20 6.86 5.60
CA ARG A 111 -7.13 7.87 5.59
C ARG A 111 -7.34 8.89 4.49
N LEU A 112 -7.69 8.44 3.28
CA LEU A 112 -7.96 9.28 2.12
C LEU A 112 -9.17 10.19 2.35
N SER A 113 -10.25 9.66 2.95
CA SER A 113 -11.46 10.43 3.24
C SER A 113 -11.19 11.65 4.14
N ARG A 114 -10.24 11.56 5.09
CA ARG A 114 -9.83 12.69 5.94
C ARG A 114 -9.21 13.86 5.17
N TYR A 115 -8.61 13.60 4.02
CA TYR A 115 -7.93 14.60 3.20
C TYR A 115 -8.69 14.95 1.91
N SER A 116 -9.89 14.39 1.72
CA SER A 116 -10.76 14.68 0.56
C SER A 116 -11.01 16.19 0.36
N THR A 117 -11.14 16.94 1.45
CA THR A 117 -11.35 18.40 1.46
C THR A 117 -10.11 19.21 1.07
N VAL A 118 -8.91 18.61 1.13
CA VAL A 118 -7.67 19.26 0.66
C VAL A 118 -7.62 19.24 -0.87
N SER A 119 -8.04 18.12 -1.48
CA SER A 119 -8.08 17.97 -2.93
C SER A 119 -9.05 18.96 -3.59
N THR A 120 -10.20 19.24 -2.95
CA THR A 120 -11.15 20.25 -3.44
C THR A 120 -10.55 21.65 -3.38
N ARG A 121 -9.88 22.01 -2.28
CA ARG A 121 -9.22 23.32 -2.13
C ARG A 121 -8.06 23.54 -3.11
N SER A 122 -7.30 22.50 -3.45
CA SER A 122 -6.24 22.63 -4.47
C SER A 122 -6.78 22.78 -5.89
N ALA A 123 -7.98 22.27 -6.19
CA ALA A 123 -8.62 22.47 -7.49
C ALA A 123 -9.19 23.89 -7.63
N ASP A 124 -9.75 24.44 -6.54
CA ASP A 124 -10.23 25.83 -6.48
C ASP A 124 -9.08 26.84 -6.46
N ALA A 125 -7.93 26.47 -5.89
CA ALA A 125 -6.69 27.26 -5.93
C ALA A 125 -5.93 27.03 -7.25
N SER A 126 -6.61 27.26 -8.37
CA SER A 126 -5.93 27.45 -9.65
C SER A 126 -5.22 28.81 -9.62
N PHE A 127 -3.89 28.79 -9.65
CA PHE A 127 -3.05 29.96 -9.94
C PHE A 127 -2.93 30.16 -11.45
#